data_AF-A0A916W7M2-F1
#
_entry.id   AF-A0A916W7M2-F1
#
_cell.length_a   1.000
_cell.length_b   1.000
_cell.length_c   1.000
_cell.angle_alpha   90.00
_cell.angle_beta   90.00
_cell.angle_gamma   90.00
#
_symmetry.space_group_name_H-M   'P 1'
#
loop_
_entity.id
_entity.type
_entity.pdbx_description
1 polymer ?
#
loop_
_entity_poly.entity_id
_entity_poly.type
_entity_poly.pdbx_seq_one_letter_code
_entity_poly.pdbx_strand_id
1 'polypeptide(L)'
;MSKLKIEHRASRISLVLLKTNIEDTIAEDIDLMAAWSDNDRRYIVNELLRFALAQEDGFQRYKASAAKTTGGTKVASSSARTAQDTITRPDAPAPVRS
;
A
#
# COMPACT_ATOMS: atom_id res chain seq x y z
N MET A 1 33.13 -5.72 9.03
CA MET A 1 32.17 -5.57 7.91
C MET A 1 30.90 -6.32 8.27
N SER A 2 29.92 -5.63 8.86
CA SER A 2 28.66 -6.25 9.28
C SER A 2 27.79 -6.48 8.05
N LYS A 3 27.55 -7.74 7.67
CA LYS A 3 26.66 -8.08 6.55
C LYS A 3 25.22 -7.81 7.00
N LEU A 4 24.50 -6.97 6.26
CA LEU A 4 23.06 -6.77 6.44
C LEU A 4 22.37 -8.11 6.15
N LYS A 5 22.06 -8.86 7.22
CA LYS A 5 21.34 -10.11 7.15
C LYS A 5 19.86 -9.77 7.00
N ILE A 6 19.37 -9.77 5.77
CA ILE A 6 17.94 -9.59 5.50
C ILE A 6 17.24 -10.82 6.06
N GLU A 7 16.56 -10.66 7.20
CA GLU A 7 15.73 -11.71 7.77
C GLU A 7 14.61 -12.03 6.77
N HIS A 8 14.66 -13.25 6.24
CA HIS A 8 13.63 -13.83 5.41
C HIS A 8 12.39 -14.11 6.27
N ARG A 9 11.69 -13.05 6.70
CA ARG A 9 10.37 -13.19 7.32
C ARG A 9 9.49 -13.85 6.28
N ALA A 10 9.08 -15.09 6.56
CA ALA A 10 8.13 -15.87 5.77
C ALA A 10 6.74 -15.19 5.79
N SER A 11 6.64 -14.04 5.13
CA SER A 11 5.37 -13.42 4.84
C SER A 11 4.68 -14.34 3.84
N ARG A 12 3.48 -14.83 4.18
CA ARG A 12 2.64 -15.64 3.28
C ARG A 12 2.17 -14.76 2.12
N ILE A 13 3.05 -14.51 1.16
CA ILE A 13 2.71 -13.75 -0.03
C ILE A 13 2.02 -14.73 -0.99
N SER A 14 0.79 -14.41 -1.39
CA SER A 14 0.10 -15.12 -2.44
C SER A 14 0.83 -14.88 -3.76
N LEU A 15 1.38 -15.94 -4.31
CA LEU A 15 2.27 -15.92 -5.44
C LEU A 15 1.53 -16.46 -6.65
N VAL A 16 1.41 -15.64 -7.69
CA VAL A 16 0.73 -16.00 -8.95
C VAL A 16 1.76 -16.32 -10.01
N LEU A 17 1.49 -17.32 -10.86
CA LEU A 17 2.35 -17.66 -11.99
C LEU A 17 2.27 -16.56 -13.06
N LEU A 18 3.42 -15.95 -13.37
CA LEU A 18 3.57 -15.04 -14.50
C LEU A 18 4.06 -15.83 -15.72
N LYS A 19 3.16 -16.12 -16.67
CA LYS A 19 3.50 -16.82 -17.91
C LYS A 19 3.79 -15.80 -19.01
N THR A 20 5.05 -15.48 -19.21
CA THR A 20 5.52 -14.59 -20.28
C THR A 20 6.87 -15.05 -20.79
N ASN A 21 7.19 -14.74 -22.04
CA ASN A 21 8.56 -14.81 -22.55
C ASN A 21 9.28 -13.51 -22.20
N ILE A 22 10.59 -13.59 -22.00
CA ILE A 22 11.50 -12.45 -21.87
C ILE A 22 12.65 -12.63 -22.85
N GLU A 23 13.28 -11.54 -23.25
CA GLU A 23 14.45 -11.57 -24.13
C GLU A 23 15.63 -12.27 -23.45
N ASP A 24 16.45 -12.98 -24.23
CA ASP A 24 17.57 -13.78 -23.72
C ASP A 24 18.58 -12.92 -22.95
N THR A 25 18.93 -11.74 -23.48
CA THR A 25 19.85 -10.80 -22.83
C THR A 25 19.34 -10.32 -21.47
N ILE A 26 18.02 -10.07 -21.36
CA ILE A 26 17.38 -9.68 -20.10
C ILE A 26 17.39 -10.86 -19.12
N ALA A 27 17.18 -12.09 -19.61
CA ALA A 27 17.24 -13.28 -18.78
C ALA A 27 18.64 -13.47 -18.17
N GLU A 28 19.69 -13.30 -18.97
CA GLU A 28 21.09 -13.38 -18.54
C GLU A 28 21.42 -12.33 -17.46
N ASP A 29 21.00 -11.09 -17.66
CA ASP A 29 21.21 -10.01 -16.67
C ASP A 29 20.49 -10.29 -15.34
N ILE A 30 19.27 -10.82 -15.39
CA ILE A 30 18.53 -11.20 -14.18
C ILE A 30 19.26 -12.33 -13.43
N ASP A 31 19.77 -13.33 -14.14
CA ASP A 31 20.51 -14.43 -13.53
C ASP A 31 21.84 -13.94 -12.93
N LEU A 32 22.51 -12.98 -13.57
CA LEU A 32 23.70 -12.32 -13.01
C LEU A 32 23.39 -11.53 -11.74
N MET A 33 22.29 -10.77 -11.72
CA MET A 33 21.85 -10.03 -10.53
C MET A 33 21.49 -10.97 -9.37
N ALA A 34 20.84 -12.10 -9.67
CA ALA A 34 20.53 -13.14 -8.70
C ALA A 34 21.80 -13.71 -8.06
N ALA A 35 22.79 -14.07 -8.89
CA ALA A 35 24.09 -14.57 -8.43
C ALA A 35 24.89 -13.54 -7.62
N TRP A 36 24.94 -12.28 -8.08
CA TRP A 36 25.66 -11.21 -7.40
C TRP A 36 25.09 -10.88 -6.02
N SER A 37 23.77 -10.99 -5.86
CA SER A 37 23.07 -10.59 -4.63
C SER A 37 22.73 -11.76 -3.68
N ASP A 38 23.06 -13.00 -4.05
CA ASP A 38 22.69 -14.22 -3.32
C ASP A 38 21.16 -14.31 -3.10
N ASN A 39 20.40 -14.05 -4.17
CA ASN A 39 18.93 -14.12 -4.18
C ASN A 39 18.40 -14.99 -5.30
N ASP A 40 17.14 -15.42 -5.17
CA ASP A 40 16.45 -16.14 -6.23
C ASP A 40 16.10 -15.23 -7.41
N ARG A 41 16.19 -15.76 -8.63
CA ARG A 41 15.71 -15.11 -9.87
C ARG A 41 14.30 -14.53 -9.71
N ARG A 42 13.42 -15.28 -9.05
CA ARG A 42 12.04 -14.86 -8.75
C ARG A 42 11.98 -13.60 -7.89
N TYR A 43 12.84 -13.51 -6.88
CA TYR A 43 12.91 -12.34 -6.01
C TYR A 43 13.34 -11.11 -6.83
N ILE A 44 14.40 -11.24 -7.63
CA ILE A 44 14.90 -10.20 -8.52
C ILE A 44 13.80 -9.71 -9.48
N VAL A 45 13.11 -10.62 -10.17
CA VAL A 45 12.01 -10.27 -11.08
C VAL A 45 10.91 -9.49 -10.37
N ASN A 46 10.51 -9.92 -9.17
CA ASN A 46 9.47 -9.20 -8.42
C ASN A 46 9.91 -7.81 -7.98
N GLU A 47 11.16 -7.64 -7.52
CA GLU A 47 11.69 -6.34 -7.14
C GLU A 47 11.79 -5.39 -8.33
N LEU A 48 12.29 -5.86 -9.47
CA LEU A 48 12.35 -5.07 -10.71
C LEU A 48 10.96 -4.64 -11.17
N LEU A 49 9.98 -5.55 -11.15
CA LEU A 49 8.60 -5.23 -11.52
C LEU A 49 7.97 -4.23 -10.53
N ARG A 50 8.19 -4.39 -9.22
CA ARG A 50 7.71 -3.42 -8.21
C ARG A 50 8.31 -2.03 -8.45
N PHE A 51 9.62 -1.98 -8.69
CA PHE A 51 10.34 -0.75 -8.95
C PHE A 51 9.84 -0.04 -10.22
N ALA A 52 9.68 -0.78 -11.32
CA ALA A 52 9.17 -0.23 -12.58
C ALA A 52 7.73 0.27 -12.44
N LEU A 53 6.85 -0.52 -11.82
CA LEU A 53 5.46 -0.13 -11.62
C LEU A 53 5.35 1.12 -10.73
N ALA A 54 6.19 1.24 -9.70
CA ALA A 54 6.16 2.39 -8.78
C ALA A 54 6.56 3.72 -9.43
N GLN A 55 7.40 3.68 -10.47
CA GLN A 55 7.87 4.90 -11.16
C GLN A 55 6.90 5.44 -12.21
N GLU A 56 5.97 4.62 -12.69
CA GLU A 56 5.07 5.03 -13.78
C GLU A 56 3.85 5.78 -13.24
N ASP A 57 3.96 7.11 -13.12
CA ASP A 57 2.93 8.00 -12.56
C ASP A 57 1.57 7.86 -13.25
N GLY A 58 1.57 7.71 -14.59
CA GLY A 58 0.35 7.51 -15.36
C GLY A 58 -0.38 6.24 -14.93
N PHE A 59 0.37 5.15 -14.79
CA PHE A 59 -0.15 3.88 -14.30
C PHE A 59 -0.63 3.98 -12.85
N GLN A 60 0.07 4.69 -11.96
CA GLN A 60 -0.36 4.87 -10.57
C GLN A 60 -1.69 5.63 -10.46
N ARG A 61 -1.86 6.70 -11.24
CA ARG A 61 -3.14 7.44 -11.32
C ARG A 61 -4.26 6.54 -11.83
N TYR A 62 -4.01 5.77 -12.89
CA TYR A 62 -4.97 4.81 -13.42
C TYR A 62 -5.36 3.76 -12.37
N LYS A 63 -4.38 3.12 -11.72
CA LYS A 63 -4.60 2.13 -10.65
C LYS A 63 -5.45 2.69 -9.51
N ALA A 64 -5.18 3.92 -9.08
CA ALA A 64 -5.96 4.61 -8.06
C ALA A 64 -7.40 4.91 -8.51
N SER A 65 -7.61 5.23 -9.79
CA SER A 65 -8.94 5.45 -10.36
C SER A 65 -9.75 4.15 -10.47
N ALA A 66 -9.13 3.06 -10.93
CA ALA A 66 -9.77 1.76 -11.10
C ALA A 66 -10.23 1.16 -9.76
N ALA A 67 -9.46 1.36 -8.69
CA ALA A 67 -9.82 0.90 -7.35
C ALA A 67 -11.11 1.56 -6.81
N LYS A 68 -11.45 2.77 -7.27
CA LYS A 68 -12.70 3.46 -6.89
C LYS A 68 -13.92 2.85 -7.59
N THR A 69 -13.74 2.28 -8.79
CA THR A 69 -14.82 1.68 -9.58
C THR A 69 -15.25 0.32 -9.05
N THR A 70 -14.35 -0.46 -8.45
CA THR A 70 -14.65 -1.79 -7.87
C THR A 70 -15.18 -1.74 -6.43
N GLY A 71 -15.19 -0.58 -5.77
CA GLY A 71 -15.74 -0.38 -4.43
C GLY A 71 -17.24 -0.03 -4.40
N GLY A 72 -17.90 0.04 -5.54
CA GLY A 72 -19.25 0.56 -5.70
C GLY A 72 -20.40 -0.44 -5.54
N THR A 73 -20.27 -1.55 -4.79
CA THR A 73 -21.45 -2.32 -4.34
C THR A 73 -21.14 -3.16 -3.09
N LYS A 74 -21.04 -2.52 -1.92
CA LYS A 74 -21.51 -3.16 -0.68
C LYS A 74 -21.99 -2.11 0.33
N VAL A 75 -23.30 -1.86 0.22
CA VAL A 75 -24.29 -1.57 1.28
C VAL A 75 -23.86 -0.65 2.41
N ALA A 76 -24.53 0.50 2.46
CA ALA A 76 -24.66 1.36 3.62
C ALA A 76 -24.99 0.55 4.89
N SER A 77 -24.14 0.64 5.90
CA SER A 77 -24.58 0.57 7.29
C SER A 77 -24.53 1.98 7.86
N SER A 78 -25.69 2.60 7.87
CA SER A 78 -26.02 3.77 8.66
C SER A 78 -25.44 3.68 10.07
N SER A 79 -24.71 4.71 10.48
CA SER A 79 -24.85 5.25 11.82
C SER A 79 -24.80 6.77 11.73
N ALA A 80 -25.94 7.33 11.33
CA ALA A 80 -26.25 8.73 11.52
C ALA A 80 -26.81 8.90 12.93
N ARG A 81 -26.28 9.89 13.66
CA ARG A 81 -26.88 10.71 14.74
C ARG A 81 -25.82 11.02 15.81
N THR A 82 -25.59 12.25 16.28
CA THR A 82 -26.24 13.56 16.12
C THR A 82 -25.31 14.64 16.72
N ALA A 83 -25.32 15.83 16.12
CA ALA A 83 -25.12 17.20 16.67
C ALA A 83 -23.94 17.49 17.61
N GLN A 84 -23.11 18.52 17.35
CA GLN A 84 -23.39 19.92 17.74
C GLN A 84 -23.89 20.00 19.20
N ASP A 85 -23.23 20.67 20.13
CA ASP A 85 -23.04 22.11 20.04
C ASP A 85 -22.01 22.64 21.05
N THR A 86 -21.46 23.77 20.66
CA THR A 86 -20.53 24.63 21.38
C THR A 86 -21.20 25.22 22.64
N ILE A 87 -20.67 24.92 23.83
CA ILE A 87 -21.08 25.64 25.05
C ILE A 87 -20.37 27.00 25.05
N THR A 88 -21.07 28.02 24.56
CA THR A 88 -20.85 29.42 24.91
C THR A 88 -22.19 29.98 25.37
N ARG A 89 -22.34 30.20 26.68
CA ARG A 89 -23.21 31.29 27.15
C ARG A 89 -22.80 31.75 28.56
N PRO A 90 -22.84 33.07 28.85
CA PRO A 90 -22.27 33.67 30.05
C PRO A 90 -23.31 33.96 31.15
N ASP A 91 -22.74 34.42 32.27
CA ASP A 91 -23.25 35.45 33.18
C ASP A 91 -24.18 35.05 34.34
N ALA A 92 -23.91 35.73 35.46
CA ALA A 92 -24.41 35.55 36.82
C ALA A 92 -25.90 35.88 36.99
N PRO A 93 -26.50 35.49 38.13
CA PRO A 93 -26.79 36.53 39.12
C PRO A 93 -26.71 36.09 40.61
N ALA A 94 -26.29 37.02 41.47
CA ALA A 94 -26.64 37.10 42.89
C ALA A 94 -27.81 38.12 43.04
N PRO A 95 -28.60 38.22 44.15
CA PRO A 95 -28.25 37.89 45.53
C PRO A 95 -29.30 37.16 46.38
N VAL A 96 -28.83 36.76 47.56
CA VAL A 96 -29.51 36.10 48.68
C VAL A 96 -30.45 37.07 49.42
N ARG A 97 -31.64 36.61 49.79
CA ARG A 97 -32.49 37.20 50.83
C ARG A 97 -33.03 36.07 51.72
N SER A 98 -32.70 36.14 53.01
CA SER A 98 -33.59 36.04 54.17
C SER A 98 -32.79 35.85 55.44
#